data_AF-A0A084AY69-F1
#
_entry.id   AF-A0A084AY69-F1
#
_cell.length_a   1.000
_cell.length_b   1.000
_cell.length_c   1.000
_cell.angle_alpha   90.00
_cell.angle_beta   90.00
_cell.angle_gamma   90.00
#
_symmetry.space_group_name_H-M   'P 1'
#
loop_
_entity.id
_entity.type
_entity.pdbx_description
1 polymer ?
#
loop_
_entity_poly.entity_id
_entity_poly.type
_entity_poly.pdbx_seq_one_letter_code
_entity_poly.pdbx_strand_id
1 'polypeptide(L)'
;MGAGRIDCYLDIASFFSYIAFSDLLPNLDTLAAHGIEVEFHPTFIGGIVSITGNQPPWKNAHKGRYLTQDSRRAARRVSQGGIAFPKDFMAMNTTVSPLRALHYIKRNFPAPTFLSAMHYLNHRFWTPPHDNLTVDAVLEAVLLDATETPGGGRRLFTREDVARIMEGREGMKEALKATTARAVELGAFGAPWLWAVNDKGEGAPFFGSDRFNHIYEHLGVPYQDVALLPPSNPTSNSSLPHSSIIGNSPPLGQNMQPLELTLIVAATRNMGIGAQGGMPWKGLRKEMQYFARVTTRLPPQSPPGAVNAVIMGRKTWDSIPPKFRPLKGRLNIVVSRSAASAPPASTQEPVRVASLEQALQVAQQRAVGRVFVMGGAQIYDAALALPAARRVLLTSIERHFDCDTFFPLRLGGRDGAQAWVRRSRAELQDWTGEEVVEGGQEEAGTRYEFQMWEKIS
;
A
#
# COMPACT_ATOMS: atom_id res chain seq x y z
N MET A 1 31.08 -24.86 -9.17
CA MET A 1 30.42 -23.74 -9.87
C MET A 1 30.07 -22.72 -8.81
N GLY A 2 30.33 -21.43 -9.05
CA GLY A 2 30.08 -20.40 -8.03
C GLY A 2 28.57 -20.24 -7.80
N ALA A 3 28.17 -19.90 -6.58
CA ALA A 3 26.82 -19.39 -6.34
C ALA A 3 26.66 -18.04 -7.05
N GLY A 4 25.51 -17.81 -7.68
CA GLY A 4 25.23 -16.50 -8.26
C GLY A 4 25.03 -15.46 -7.16
N ARG A 5 25.17 -14.17 -7.49
CA ARG A 5 25.12 -13.10 -6.49
C ARG A 5 24.55 -11.81 -7.06
N ILE A 6 23.83 -11.05 -6.22
CA ILE A 6 23.36 -9.69 -6.51
C ILE A 6 23.83 -8.74 -5.41
N ASP A 7 24.75 -7.84 -5.74
CA ASP A 7 25.19 -6.74 -4.88
C ASP A 7 24.33 -5.50 -5.11
N CYS A 8 23.55 -5.10 -4.12
CA CYS A 8 22.60 -3.99 -4.18
C CYS A 8 23.13 -2.75 -3.44
N TYR A 9 23.56 -1.73 -4.16
CA TYR A 9 24.03 -0.45 -3.61
C TYR A 9 22.88 0.54 -3.51
N LEU A 10 22.45 0.81 -2.28
CA LEU A 10 21.20 1.50 -1.97
C LEU A 10 21.41 2.68 -1.01
N ASP A 11 20.67 3.78 -1.23
CA ASP A 11 20.60 4.91 -0.30
C ASP A 11 19.16 5.08 0.20
N ILE A 12 19.00 5.39 1.49
CA ILE A 12 17.72 5.80 2.10
C ILE A 12 17.11 7.00 1.37
N ALA A 13 17.94 7.96 0.92
CA ALA A 13 17.49 9.15 0.18
C ALA A 13 17.05 8.86 -1.26
N SER A 14 17.22 7.63 -1.77
CA SER A 14 16.73 7.24 -3.08
C SER A 14 15.40 6.50 -2.99
N PHE A 15 14.35 7.13 -3.53
CA PHE A 15 13.02 6.53 -3.63
C PHE A 15 13.09 5.17 -4.35
N PHE A 16 13.79 5.11 -5.49
CA PHE A 16 13.89 3.88 -6.25
C PHE A 16 14.78 2.83 -5.56
N SER A 17 15.69 3.22 -4.67
CA SER A 17 16.40 2.26 -3.82
C SER A 17 15.45 1.58 -2.85
N TYR A 18 14.50 2.32 -2.26
CA TYR A 18 13.47 1.71 -1.44
C TYR A 18 12.57 0.79 -2.26
N ILE A 19 12.19 1.18 -3.49
CA ILE A 19 11.41 0.29 -4.38
C ILE A 19 12.19 -1.00 -4.69
N ALA A 20 13.47 -0.91 -5.08
CA ALA A 20 14.29 -2.09 -5.38
C ALA A 20 14.42 -3.01 -4.16
N PHE A 21 14.65 -2.43 -2.98
CA PHE A 21 14.71 -3.17 -1.72
C PHE A 21 13.39 -3.91 -1.43
N SER A 22 12.26 -3.21 -1.54
CA SER A 22 10.92 -3.75 -1.27
C SER A 22 10.48 -4.83 -2.28
N ASP A 23 11.00 -4.77 -3.50
CA ASP A 23 10.78 -5.79 -4.54
C ASP A 23 11.62 -7.05 -4.28
N LEU A 24 12.88 -6.89 -3.86
CA LEU A 24 13.79 -8.00 -3.57
C LEU A 24 13.46 -8.73 -2.27
N LEU A 25 13.05 -8.00 -1.22
CA LEU A 25 12.84 -8.55 0.12
C LEU A 25 11.94 -9.80 0.16
N PRO A 26 10.75 -9.83 -0.47
CA PRO A 26 9.91 -11.04 -0.50
C PRO A 26 10.46 -12.17 -1.37
N ASN A 27 11.45 -11.89 -2.23
CA ASN A 27 12.03 -12.85 -3.17
C ASN A 27 13.37 -13.44 -2.68
N LEU A 28 13.89 -13.03 -1.52
CA LEU A 28 15.20 -13.47 -1.03
C LEU A 28 15.29 -15.00 -0.87
N ASP A 29 14.26 -15.64 -0.28
CA ASP A 29 14.25 -17.09 -0.09
C ASP A 29 14.15 -17.83 -1.44
N THR A 30 13.36 -17.31 -2.37
CA THR A 30 13.25 -17.85 -3.74
C THR A 30 14.59 -17.75 -4.48
N LEU A 31 15.27 -16.61 -4.41
CA LEU A 31 16.58 -16.40 -5.00
C LEU A 31 17.63 -17.32 -4.36
N ALA A 32 17.62 -17.46 -3.03
CA ALA A 32 18.49 -18.39 -2.32
C ALA A 32 18.25 -19.85 -2.73
N ALA A 33 17.00 -20.25 -2.97
CA ALA A 33 16.66 -21.59 -3.49
C ALA A 33 17.20 -21.84 -4.92
N HIS A 34 17.42 -20.77 -5.69
CA HIS A 34 18.14 -20.81 -6.97
C HIS A 34 19.67 -20.68 -6.83
N GLY A 35 20.21 -20.69 -5.61
CA GLY A 35 21.64 -20.53 -5.37
C GLY A 35 22.14 -19.11 -5.60
N ILE A 36 21.26 -18.11 -5.49
CA ILE A 36 21.59 -16.69 -5.64
C ILE A 36 21.67 -16.03 -4.26
N GLU A 37 22.84 -15.50 -3.92
CA GLU A 37 23.03 -14.65 -2.74
C GLU A 37 22.68 -13.20 -3.05
N VAL A 38 21.92 -12.52 -2.19
CA VAL A 38 21.64 -11.08 -2.33
C VAL A 38 22.26 -10.33 -1.17
N GLU A 39 23.12 -9.37 -1.47
CA GLU A 39 23.77 -8.54 -0.46
C GLU A 39 23.39 -7.06 -0.63
N PHE A 40 22.89 -6.44 0.45
CA PHE A 40 22.54 -5.02 0.47
C PHE A 40 23.66 -4.18 1.07
N HIS A 41 24.01 -3.11 0.37
CA HIS A 41 25.15 -2.23 0.64
C HIS A 41 24.69 -0.79 0.87
N PRO A 42 24.62 -0.31 2.13
CA PRO A 42 24.30 1.07 2.42
C PRO A 42 25.32 2.01 1.75
N THR A 43 24.83 2.85 0.85
CA THR A 43 25.64 3.68 -0.04
C THR A 43 25.12 5.11 -0.03
N PHE A 44 26.00 6.10 -0.20
CA PHE A 44 25.60 7.50 -0.26
C PHE A 44 25.46 8.00 -1.70
N ILE A 45 24.22 8.17 -2.17
CA ILE A 45 23.91 8.64 -3.54
C ILE A 45 24.49 10.03 -3.79
N GLY A 46 24.51 10.91 -2.77
CA GLY A 46 25.14 12.23 -2.88
C GLY A 46 26.64 12.12 -3.21
N GLY A 47 27.32 11.10 -2.68
CA GLY A 47 28.71 10.79 -2.99
C GLY A 47 28.87 10.31 -4.44
N ILE A 48 28.03 9.38 -4.90
CA ILE A 48 28.03 8.89 -6.29
C ILE A 48 27.83 10.05 -7.28
N VAL A 49 26.81 10.88 -7.05
CA VAL A 49 26.47 12.02 -7.91
C VAL A 49 27.61 13.05 -7.96
N SER A 50 28.25 13.32 -6.81
CA SER A 50 29.40 14.22 -6.73
C SER A 50 30.60 13.69 -7.53
N ILE A 51 30.97 12.41 -7.33
CA ILE A 51 32.15 11.81 -7.98
C ILE A 51 31.97 11.68 -9.49
N THR A 52 30.77 11.32 -9.95
CA THR A 52 30.49 11.09 -11.38
C THR A 52 30.10 12.34 -12.15
N GLY A 53 29.88 13.47 -11.46
CA GLY A 53 29.41 14.71 -12.08
C GLY A 53 27.95 14.65 -12.56
N ASN A 54 27.19 13.60 -12.22
CA ASN A 54 25.78 13.47 -12.58
C ASN A 54 24.95 14.56 -11.88
N GLN A 55 23.69 14.74 -12.31
CA GLN A 55 22.77 15.69 -11.71
C GLN A 55 21.47 15.00 -11.31
N PRO A 56 20.87 15.40 -10.17
CA PRO A 56 19.58 14.87 -9.79
C PRO A 56 18.50 15.10 -10.85
N PRO A 57 17.62 14.12 -11.11
CA PRO A 57 16.68 14.21 -12.22
C PRO A 57 15.69 15.37 -12.10
N TRP A 58 15.34 15.80 -10.88
CA TRP A 58 14.43 16.92 -10.65
C TRP A 58 14.99 18.29 -11.04
N LYS A 59 16.31 18.42 -11.26
CA LYS A 59 16.89 19.66 -11.83
C LYS A 59 16.39 19.91 -13.26
N ASN A 60 15.91 18.88 -13.96
CA ASN A 60 15.22 19.02 -15.22
C ASN A 60 13.70 18.94 -14.99
N ALA A 61 12.97 20.01 -15.32
CA ALA A 61 11.54 20.12 -15.08
C ALA A 61 10.71 19.00 -15.76
N HIS A 62 11.12 18.53 -16.95
CA HIS A 62 10.42 17.45 -17.67
C HIS A 62 10.61 16.11 -16.95
N LYS A 63 11.84 15.81 -16.52
CA LYS A 63 12.13 14.62 -15.70
C LYS A 63 11.40 14.68 -14.36
N GLY A 64 11.33 15.84 -13.71
CA GLY A 64 10.57 16.03 -12.47
C GLY A 64 9.07 15.72 -12.62
N ARG A 65 8.43 16.20 -13.71
CA ARG A 65 7.02 15.89 -14.01
C ARG A 65 6.81 14.40 -14.27
N TYR A 66 7.71 13.77 -15.04
CA TYR A 66 7.65 12.32 -15.32
C TYR A 66 7.75 11.50 -14.03
N LEU A 67 8.71 11.84 -13.16
CA LEU A 67 8.93 11.15 -11.89
C LEU A 67 7.70 11.13 -10.99
N THR A 68 6.86 12.17 -11.02
CA THR A 68 5.61 12.18 -10.25
C THR A 68 4.68 11.01 -10.64
N GLN A 69 4.64 10.66 -11.92
CA GLN A 69 3.83 9.53 -12.41
C GLN A 69 4.55 8.21 -12.19
N ASP A 70 5.84 8.17 -12.49
CA ASP A 70 6.64 6.96 -12.48
C ASP A 70 6.86 6.43 -11.06
N SER A 71 7.13 7.31 -10.09
CA SER A 71 7.21 6.93 -8.67
C SER A 71 5.90 6.31 -8.18
N ARG A 72 4.74 6.77 -8.67
CA ARG A 72 3.45 6.14 -8.33
C ARG A 72 3.30 4.74 -8.95
N ARG A 73 3.78 4.52 -10.17
CA ARG A 73 3.79 3.18 -10.81
C ARG A 73 4.72 2.25 -10.03
N ALA A 74 5.92 2.72 -9.72
CA ALA A 74 6.93 1.97 -8.99
C ALA A 74 6.45 1.57 -7.57
N ALA A 75 5.83 2.49 -6.83
CA ALA A 75 5.25 2.17 -5.51
C ALA A 75 4.11 1.13 -5.59
N ARG A 76 3.25 1.20 -6.61
CA ARG A 76 2.17 0.22 -6.81
C ARG A 76 2.71 -1.19 -7.04
N ARG A 77 3.82 -1.33 -7.77
CA ARG A 77 4.42 -2.64 -8.09
C ARG A 77 4.82 -3.42 -6.85
N VAL A 78 5.37 -2.74 -5.84
CA VAL A 78 5.84 -3.37 -4.59
C VAL A 78 4.77 -3.43 -3.50
N SER A 79 3.50 -3.18 -3.84
CA SER A 79 2.36 -3.22 -2.90
C SER A 79 2.51 -2.37 -1.64
N GLN A 80 3.38 -1.35 -1.67
CA GLN A 80 3.57 -0.46 -0.53
C GLN A 80 2.60 0.72 -0.65
N GLY A 81 1.40 0.53 -0.10
CA GLY A 81 0.47 1.63 0.14
C GLY A 81 1.09 2.63 1.11
N GLY A 82 1.02 3.92 0.80
CA GLY A 82 1.44 5.00 1.70
C GLY A 82 2.83 5.60 1.46
N ILE A 83 3.66 5.06 0.56
CA ILE A 83 4.92 5.74 0.20
C ILE A 83 4.60 7.10 -0.44
N ALA A 84 5.19 8.17 0.09
CA ALA A 84 5.07 9.52 -0.43
C ALA A 84 6.42 10.25 -0.37
N PHE A 85 6.56 11.31 -1.17
CA PHE A 85 7.73 12.18 -1.04
C PHE A 85 7.59 13.07 0.22
N PRO A 86 8.63 13.16 1.06
CA PRO A 86 8.64 14.10 2.17
C PRO A 86 8.48 15.54 1.69
N LYS A 87 7.69 16.35 2.42
CA LYS A 87 7.52 17.78 2.10
C LYS A 87 8.84 18.54 2.12
N ASP A 88 9.73 18.20 3.05
CA ASP A 88 11.04 18.84 3.21
C ASP A 88 12.18 17.91 2.78
N PHE A 89 12.02 17.28 1.61
CA PHE A 89 12.99 16.31 1.10
C PHE A 89 14.42 16.87 0.99
N MET A 90 14.58 18.17 0.69
CA MET A 90 15.90 18.79 0.56
C MET A 90 16.65 18.88 1.90
N ALA A 91 15.94 19.08 3.01
CA ALA A 91 16.54 19.03 4.35
C ALA A 91 16.85 17.60 4.82
N MET A 92 16.25 16.59 4.18
CA MET A 92 16.33 15.18 4.59
C MET A 92 17.28 14.33 3.74
N ASN A 93 17.72 14.81 2.58
CA ASN A 93 18.42 13.98 1.58
C ASN A 93 19.92 13.72 1.90
N THR A 94 20.46 14.29 2.97
CA THR A 94 21.86 14.06 3.38
C THR A 94 21.93 12.94 4.42
N THR A 95 21.74 11.72 3.97
CA THR A 95 21.55 10.49 4.77
C THR A 95 22.84 9.87 5.33
N VAL A 96 23.92 10.63 5.49
CA VAL A 96 25.23 10.11 5.95
C VAL A 96 25.14 9.44 7.32
N SER A 97 24.50 10.09 8.30
CA SER A 97 24.34 9.56 9.67
C SER A 97 23.57 8.22 9.69
N PRO A 98 22.35 8.11 9.11
CA PRO A 98 21.62 6.83 9.12
C PRO A 98 22.28 5.74 8.27
N LEU A 99 22.98 6.08 7.18
CA LEU A 99 23.75 5.09 6.40
C LEU A 99 24.92 4.51 7.19
N ARG A 100 25.62 5.34 7.98
CA ARG A 100 26.66 4.86 8.91
C ARG A 100 26.09 3.96 10.00
N ALA A 101 24.91 4.28 10.52
CA ALA A 101 24.22 3.43 11.48
C ALA A 101 23.90 2.06 10.86
N LEU A 102 23.42 2.01 9.61
CA LEU A 102 23.21 0.75 8.89
C LEU A 102 24.50 -0.06 8.67
N HIS A 103 25.63 0.60 8.39
CA HIS A 103 26.94 -0.08 8.35
C HIS A 103 27.32 -0.71 9.69
N TYR A 104 27.13 0.03 10.79
CA TYR A 104 27.38 -0.50 12.13
C TYR A 104 26.46 -1.69 12.44
N ILE A 105 25.16 -1.58 12.11
CA ILE A 105 24.18 -2.65 12.31
C ILE A 105 24.58 -3.88 11.50
N LYS A 106 24.90 -3.72 10.21
CA LYS A 106 25.33 -4.82 9.32
C LYS A 106 26.54 -5.59 9.86
N ARG A 107 27.47 -4.89 10.51
CA ARG A 107 28.70 -5.49 11.04
C ARG A 107 28.52 -6.21 12.38
N ASN A 108 27.57 -5.78 13.20
CA ASN A 108 27.49 -6.21 14.61
C ASN A 108 26.21 -6.97 14.98
N PHE A 109 25.22 -7.03 14.08
CA PHE A 109 23.95 -7.70 14.33
C PHE A 109 23.67 -8.78 13.26
N PRO A 110 22.80 -9.76 13.55
CA PRO A 110 22.40 -10.77 12.57
C PRO A 110 21.82 -10.17 11.29
N ALA A 111 22.01 -10.84 10.15
CA ALA A 111 21.52 -10.36 8.85
C ALA A 111 20.01 -10.02 8.83
N PRO A 112 19.10 -10.82 9.44
CA PRO A 112 17.68 -10.44 9.52
C PRO A 112 17.43 -9.14 10.29
N THR A 113 18.22 -8.86 11.34
CA THR A 113 18.13 -7.61 12.10
C THR A 113 18.56 -6.42 11.23
N PHE A 114 19.64 -6.56 10.48
CA PHE A 114 20.08 -5.54 9.51
C PHE A 114 19.02 -5.26 8.44
N LEU A 115 18.46 -6.31 7.83
CA LEU A 115 17.41 -6.16 6.82
C LEU A 115 16.16 -5.48 7.39
N SER A 116 15.74 -5.87 8.60
CA SER A 116 14.59 -5.27 9.29
C SER A 116 14.85 -3.80 9.61
N ALA A 117 16.04 -3.46 10.10
CA ALA A 117 16.42 -2.07 10.38
C ALA A 117 16.45 -1.23 9.10
N MET A 118 17.04 -1.74 8.02
CA MET A 118 17.03 -1.07 6.72
C MET A 118 15.62 -0.85 6.19
N HIS A 119 14.74 -1.85 6.30
CA HIS A 119 13.33 -1.72 5.93
C HIS A 119 12.64 -0.63 6.76
N TYR A 120 12.84 -0.66 8.09
CA TYR A 120 12.21 0.28 9.01
C TYR A 120 12.66 1.74 8.75
N LEU A 121 13.97 1.99 8.57
CA LEU A 121 14.48 3.33 8.27
C LEU A 121 13.95 3.85 6.93
N ASN A 122 13.94 3.02 5.88
CA ASN A 122 13.36 3.42 4.59
C ASN A 122 11.86 3.73 4.73
N HIS A 123 11.11 2.94 5.49
CA HIS A 123 9.70 3.18 5.74
C HIS A 123 9.46 4.50 6.45
N ARG A 124 10.20 4.78 7.54
CA ARG A 124 10.07 6.05 8.29
C ARG A 124 10.51 7.26 7.47
N PHE A 125 11.44 7.10 6.54
CA PHE A 125 11.83 8.15 5.61
C PHE A 125 10.74 8.43 4.56
N TRP A 126 10.20 7.38 3.92
CA TRP A 126 9.33 7.52 2.75
C TRP A 126 7.83 7.39 3.01
N THR A 127 7.39 7.08 4.23
CA THR A 127 5.96 6.90 4.54
C THR A 127 5.50 7.92 5.58
N PRO A 128 4.41 8.68 5.34
CA PRO A 128 3.87 9.61 6.32
C PRO A 128 3.42 8.93 7.63
N PRO A 129 3.65 9.55 8.80
CA PRO A 129 4.45 10.76 8.99
C PRO A 129 5.93 10.49 8.75
N HIS A 130 6.59 11.33 7.96
CA HIS A 130 8.01 11.19 7.63
C HIS A 130 8.89 11.61 8.80
N ASP A 131 9.96 10.86 9.06
CA ASP A 131 10.99 11.20 10.03
C ASP A 131 12.24 11.73 9.33
N ASN A 132 12.75 12.87 9.80
CA ASN A 132 14.04 13.38 9.34
C ASN A 132 15.19 12.62 10.02
N LEU A 133 15.59 11.51 9.40
CA LEU A 133 16.66 10.65 9.89
C LEU A 133 18.06 11.29 9.86
N THR A 134 18.21 12.50 9.29
CA THR A 134 19.47 13.25 9.36
C THR A 134 19.66 13.94 10.70
N VAL A 135 18.61 14.02 11.52
CA VAL A 135 18.67 14.55 12.88
C VAL A 135 18.90 13.38 13.84
N ASP A 136 20.02 13.40 14.57
CA ASP A 136 20.45 12.26 15.38
C ASP A 136 19.43 11.88 16.46
N ALA A 137 18.80 12.84 17.12
CA ALA A 137 17.75 12.56 18.10
C ALA A 137 16.52 11.85 17.48
N VAL A 138 16.21 12.14 16.21
CA VAL A 138 15.13 11.48 15.47
C VAL A 138 15.56 10.08 15.05
N LEU A 139 16.79 9.92 14.55
CA LEU A 139 17.35 8.61 14.21
C LEU A 139 17.38 7.68 15.43
N GLU A 140 17.79 8.18 16.60
CA GLU A 140 17.82 7.44 17.86
C GLU A 140 16.42 6.97 18.26
N ALA A 141 15.44 7.88 18.24
CA ALA A 141 14.05 7.56 18.55
C ALA A 141 13.47 6.51 17.58
N VAL A 142 13.75 6.66 16.29
CA VAL A 142 13.32 5.71 15.25
C VAL A 142 13.96 4.33 15.44
N LEU A 143 15.24 4.25 15.81
CA LEU A 143 15.90 2.99 16.10
C LEU A 143 15.34 2.31 17.36
N LEU A 144 15.00 3.07 18.40
CA LEU A 144 14.30 2.54 19.58
C LEU A 144 12.92 1.98 19.23
N ASP A 145 12.26 2.57 18.25
CA ASP A 145 10.96 2.13 17.76
C ASP A 145 11.03 1.04 16.69
N ALA A 146 12.23 0.69 16.21
CA ALA A 146 12.37 -0.27 15.12
C ALA A 146 11.87 -1.66 15.50
N THR A 147 11.05 -2.25 14.63
CA THR A 147 10.49 -3.60 14.75
C THR A 147 10.82 -4.47 13.54
N GLU A 148 10.61 -5.79 13.66
CA GLU A 148 10.83 -6.77 12.57
C GLU A 148 10.18 -6.37 11.25
N THR A 149 9.01 -5.72 11.28
CA THR A 149 8.42 -5.08 10.11
C THR A 149 7.98 -3.66 10.45
N PRO A 150 7.82 -2.76 9.47
CA PRO A 150 7.24 -1.44 9.73
C PRO A 150 5.81 -1.48 10.29
N GLY A 151 5.06 -2.56 10.03
CA GLY A 151 3.71 -2.78 10.56
C GLY A 151 3.67 -3.27 12.01
N GLY A 152 4.83 -3.49 12.64
CA GLY A 152 4.97 -4.01 13.99
C GLY A 152 5.78 -5.31 14.04
N GLY A 153 5.80 -5.95 15.20
CA GLY A 153 6.62 -7.14 15.48
C GLY A 153 7.47 -6.93 16.73
N ARG A 154 8.45 -7.81 16.96
CA ARG A 154 9.37 -7.64 18.09
C ARG A 154 10.27 -6.42 17.87
N ARG A 155 10.61 -5.73 18.95
CA ARG A 155 11.62 -4.66 18.92
C ARG A 155 12.96 -5.23 18.48
N LEU A 156 13.65 -4.50 17.60
CA LEU A 156 14.95 -4.91 17.07
C LEU A 156 16.09 -4.65 18.05
N PHE A 157 15.99 -3.56 18.82
CA PHE A 157 17.09 -3.04 19.62
C PHE A 157 16.62 -2.68 21.04
N THR A 158 17.46 -2.97 22.03
CA THR A 158 17.33 -2.39 23.37
C THR A 158 17.83 -0.93 23.40
N ARG A 159 17.66 -0.23 24.53
CA ARG A 159 18.24 1.12 24.68
C ARG A 159 19.75 1.09 24.61
N GLU A 160 20.36 0.05 25.18
CA GLU A 160 21.80 -0.17 25.16
C GLU A 160 22.30 -0.49 23.75
N ASP A 161 21.54 -1.26 22.96
CA ASP A 161 21.85 -1.49 21.55
C ASP A 161 21.83 -0.20 20.75
N VAL A 162 20.78 0.62 20.92
CA VAL A 162 20.68 1.90 20.20
C VAL A 162 21.81 2.83 20.60
N ALA A 163 22.17 2.93 21.88
CA ALA A 163 23.33 3.73 22.31
C ALA A 163 24.62 3.27 21.60
N ARG A 164 24.88 1.95 21.54
CA ARG A 164 26.04 1.39 20.83
C ARG A 164 26.00 1.64 19.32
N ILE A 165 24.83 1.53 18.69
CA ILE A 165 24.65 1.84 17.26
C ILE A 165 24.97 3.32 17.03
N MET A 166 24.43 4.18 17.88
CA MET A 166 24.58 5.62 17.76
C MET A 166 26.04 6.04 17.98
N GLU A 167 26.74 5.52 18.97
CA GLU A 167 28.17 5.79 19.15
C GLU A 167 29.01 5.18 18.01
N GLY A 168 28.77 3.91 17.70
CA GLY A 168 29.57 3.15 16.74
C GLY A 168 29.44 3.62 15.29
N ARG A 169 28.35 4.28 14.92
CA ARG A 169 28.17 4.86 13.57
C ARG A 169 29.24 5.89 13.24
N GLU A 170 29.79 6.61 14.23
CA GLU A 170 30.84 7.62 13.99
C GLU A 170 32.10 6.98 13.40
N GLY A 171 32.40 5.73 13.78
CA GLY A 171 33.50 4.94 13.22
C GLY A 171 33.25 4.38 11.81
N MET A 172 32.03 4.49 11.27
CA MET A 172 31.65 3.89 9.97
C MET A 172 31.87 4.82 8.76
N LYS A 173 32.55 5.95 8.94
CA LYS A 173 32.85 6.90 7.85
C LYS A 173 33.58 6.25 6.68
N GLU A 174 34.66 5.52 6.95
CA GLU A 174 35.47 4.91 5.88
C GLU A 174 34.76 3.70 5.25
N ALA A 175 33.93 2.97 6.01
CA ALA A 175 33.09 1.91 5.45
C ALA A 175 32.09 2.48 4.43
N LEU A 176 31.36 3.54 4.78
CA LEU A 176 30.41 4.18 3.86
C LEU A 176 31.11 4.75 2.61
N LYS A 177 32.28 5.37 2.78
CA LYS A 177 33.09 5.83 1.64
C LYS A 177 33.53 4.68 0.75
N ALA A 178 34.04 3.60 1.32
CA ALA A 178 34.50 2.43 0.56
C ALA A 178 33.36 1.80 -0.24
N THR A 179 32.19 1.60 0.37
CA THR A 179 31.00 1.09 -0.32
C THR A 179 30.53 2.02 -1.44
N THR A 180 30.57 3.34 -1.21
CA THR A 180 30.21 4.33 -2.23
C THR A 180 31.22 4.36 -3.38
N ALA A 181 32.51 4.31 -3.08
CA ALA A 181 33.57 4.24 -4.08
C ALA A 181 33.45 2.95 -4.91
N ARG A 182 33.16 1.82 -4.25
CA ARG A 182 32.95 0.55 -4.93
C ARG A 182 31.78 0.59 -5.91
N ALA A 183 30.67 1.22 -5.55
CA ALA A 183 29.55 1.41 -6.47
C ALA A 183 30.01 2.20 -7.72
N VAL A 184 30.78 3.27 -7.53
CA VAL A 184 31.32 4.09 -8.64
C VAL A 184 32.31 3.31 -9.51
N GLU A 185 33.21 2.52 -8.92
CA GLU A 185 34.13 1.63 -9.65
C GLU A 185 33.38 0.63 -10.55
N LEU A 186 32.21 0.17 -10.09
CA LEU A 186 31.30 -0.70 -10.84
C LEU A 186 30.48 0.04 -11.89
N GLY A 187 30.64 1.36 -12.03
CA GLY A 187 29.98 2.20 -13.03
C GLY A 187 28.74 2.96 -12.53
N ALA A 188 28.45 2.96 -11.23
CA ALA A 188 27.27 3.64 -10.70
C ALA A 188 27.34 5.15 -10.93
N PHE A 189 26.27 5.71 -11.52
CA PHE A 189 26.03 7.15 -11.66
C PHE A 189 24.84 7.64 -10.82
N GLY A 190 24.20 6.75 -10.08
CA GLY A 190 23.09 7.02 -9.18
C GLY A 190 22.76 5.77 -8.34
N ALA A 191 21.65 5.81 -7.60
CA ALA A 191 21.16 4.66 -6.84
C ALA A 191 19.65 4.44 -7.09
N PRO A 192 19.15 3.20 -7.11
CA PRO A 192 19.88 1.97 -6.82
C PRO A 192 20.81 1.56 -7.98
N TRP A 193 21.93 0.95 -7.60
CA TRP A 193 22.84 0.27 -8.51
C TRP A 193 22.97 -1.18 -8.10
N LEU A 194 22.77 -2.10 -9.04
CA LEU A 194 22.84 -3.54 -8.81
C LEU A 194 23.96 -4.13 -9.66
N TRP A 195 24.79 -4.97 -9.06
CA TRP A 195 25.82 -5.73 -9.76
C TRP A 195 25.53 -7.21 -9.59
N ALA A 196 25.20 -7.90 -10.68
CA ALA A 196 24.83 -9.31 -10.64
C ALA A 196 25.95 -10.16 -11.23
N VAL A 197 26.39 -11.20 -10.51
CA VAL A 197 27.39 -12.16 -10.94
C VAL A 197 26.73 -13.52 -11.12
N ASN A 198 26.84 -14.11 -12.31
CA ASN A 198 26.26 -15.42 -12.59
C ASN A 198 27.15 -16.57 -12.10
N ASP A 199 26.70 -17.81 -12.29
CA ASP A 199 27.39 -19.04 -11.86
C ASP A 199 28.74 -19.29 -12.56
N LYS A 200 28.98 -18.60 -13.69
CA LYS A 200 30.25 -18.56 -14.45
C LYS A 200 31.21 -17.48 -13.94
N GLY A 201 30.81 -16.64 -13.00
CA GLY A 201 31.60 -15.53 -12.49
C GLY A 201 31.56 -14.26 -13.36
N GLU A 202 30.62 -14.19 -14.32
CA GLU A 202 30.46 -13.03 -15.19
C GLU A 202 29.58 -11.98 -14.50
N GLY A 203 30.13 -10.77 -14.31
CA GLY A 203 29.44 -9.66 -13.66
C GLY A 203 28.78 -8.71 -14.66
N ALA A 204 27.56 -8.26 -14.36
CA ALA A 204 26.80 -7.30 -15.16
C ALA A 204 26.18 -6.17 -14.31
N PRO A 205 26.20 -4.91 -14.78
CA PRO A 205 25.60 -3.77 -14.10
C PRO A 205 24.13 -3.54 -14.46
N PHE A 206 23.33 -3.13 -13.49
CA PHE A 206 21.93 -2.73 -13.66
C PHE A 206 21.61 -1.48 -12.83
N PHE A 207 20.97 -0.49 -13.44
CA PHE A 207 20.55 0.75 -12.78
C PHE A 207 19.02 0.81 -12.67
N GLY A 208 18.54 1.24 -11.51
CA GLY A 208 17.11 1.43 -11.26
C GLY A 208 16.46 0.22 -10.59
N SER A 209 15.18 0.35 -10.28
CA SER A 209 14.40 -0.71 -9.63
C SER A 209 13.62 -1.58 -10.63
N ASP A 210 13.75 -1.33 -11.92
CA ASP A 210 12.87 -1.79 -13.00
C ASP A 210 13.62 -2.67 -14.02
N ARG A 211 14.68 -3.37 -13.57
CA ARG A 211 15.55 -4.21 -14.41
C ARG A 211 15.65 -5.67 -13.94
N PHE A 212 14.77 -6.11 -13.04
CA PHE A 212 14.86 -7.44 -12.45
C PHE A 212 14.69 -8.57 -13.46
N ASN A 213 13.87 -8.39 -14.50
CA ASN A 213 13.79 -9.33 -15.63
C ASN A 213 15.17 -9.59 -16.26
N HIS A 214 15.93 -8.53 -16.57
CA HIS A 214 17.27 -8.65 -17.14
C HIS A 214 18.30 -9.20 -16.14
N ILE A 215 18.13 -8.91 -14.85
CA ILE A 215 18.97 -9.50 -13.79
C ILE A 215 18.74 -11.01 -13.73
N TYR A 216 17.49 -11.46 -13.73
CA TYR A 216 17.15 -12.88 -13.67
C TYR A 216 17.59 -13.62 -14.94
N GLU A 217 17.44 -13.00 -16.12
CA GLU A 217 18.00 -13.51 -17.37
C GLU A 217 19.52 -13.70 -17.29
N HIS A 218 20.27 -12.70 -16.81
CA HIS A 218 21.73 -12.78 -16.63
C HIS A 218 22.14 -13.89 -15.66
N LEU A 219 21.37 -14.08 -14.59
CA LEU A 219 21.62 -15.10 -13.57
C LEU A 219 21.12 -16.50 -13.95
N GLY A 220 20.42 -16.65 -15.08
CA GLY A 220 19.80 -17.93 -15.47
C GLY A 220 18.64 -18.35 -14.56
N VAL A 221 18.03 -17.41 -13.82
CA VAL A 221 16.87 -17.66 -12.96
C VAL A 221 15.60 -17.62 -13.81
N PRO A 222 14.75 -18.66 -13.79
CA PRO A 222 13.49 -18.63 -14.52
C PRO A 222 12.55 -17.56 -13.95
N TYR A 223 11.94 -16.77 -14.81
CA TYR A 223 11.03 -15.70 -14.43
C TYR A 223 9.91 -15.52 -15.47
N GLN A 224 8.84 -14.85 -15.07
CA GLN A 224 7.81 -14.36 -15.99
C GLN A 224 7.95 -12.83 -16.06
N ASP A 225 8.31 -12.29 -17.24
CA ASP A 225 8.54 -10.84 -17.41
C ASP A 225 7.22 -10.05 -17.37
N VAL A 226 6.58 -9.93 -18.54
CA VAL A 226 5.30 -9.28 -18.73
C VAL A 226 4.42 -10.25 -19.49
N ALA A 227 3.35 -10.72 -18.86
CA ALA A 227 2.34 -11.55 -19.49
C ALA A 227 1.11 -10.70 -19.82
N LEU A 228 0.82 -10.53 -21.11
CA LEU A 228 -0.49 -10.05 -21.54
C LEU A 228 -1.49 -11.19 -21.33
N LEU A 229 -2.46 -10.93 -20.47
CA LEU A 229 -3.57 -11.85 -20.29
C LEU A 229 -4.61 -11.62 -21.40
N PRO A 230 -5.24 -12.68 -21.94
CA PRO A 230 -6.36 -12.50 -22.85
C PRO A 230 -7.46 -11.69 -22.16
N PRO A 231 -8.33 -10.99 -22.91
CA PRO A 231 -9.51 -10.35 -22.34
C PRO A 231 -10.26 -11.39 -21.51
N SER A 232 -10.40 -11.17 -20.21
CA SER A 232 -11.21 -12.03 -19.37
C SER A 232 -12.66 -11.84 -19.80
N ASN A 233 -13.19 -12.78 -20.59
CA ASN A 233 -14.64 -12.91 -20.74
C ASN A 233 -15.20 -13.16 -19.34
N PRO A 234 -16.19 -12.38 -18.84
CA PRO A 234 -16.78 -12.61 -17.52
C PRO A 234 -17.50 -13.97 -17.40
N THR A 235 -17.56 -14.76 -18.48
CA THR A 235 -18.30 -16.00 -18.60
C THR A 235 -17.47 -17.10 -19.28
N SER A 236 -16.35 -17.52 -18.70
CA SER A 236 -15.80 -18.86 -18.97
C SER A 236 -14.78 -19.27 -17.91
N ASN A 237 -15.23 -20.07 -16.95
CA ASN A 237 -14.36 -21.01 -16.26
C ASN A 237 -13.88 -22.04 -17.30
N SER A 238 -12.70 -21.86 -17.86
CA SER A 238 -11.99 -22.93 -18.56
C SER A 238 -10.59 -23.05 -17.98
N SER A 239 -10.44 -24.04 -17.11
CA SER A 239 -9.19 -24.64 -16.69
C SER A 239 -8.35 -25.05 -17.91
N LEU A 240 -7.08 -24.66 -17.93
CA LEU A 240 -6.04 -25.27 -18.77
C LEU A 240 -5.07 -26.08 -17.89
N PRO A 241 -4.43 -27.12 -18.44
CA PRO A 241 -4.10 -28.33 -17.71
C PRO A 241 -2.72 -28.24 -17.06
N HIS A 242 -2.64 -28.65 -15.79
CA HIS A 242 -1.36 -29.07 -15.21
C HIS A 242 -1.17 -30.57 -15.44
N SER A 243 -0.11 -30.86 -16.20
CA SER A 243 0.52 -32.17 -16.31
C SER A 243 1.03 -32.64 -14.95
N SER A 244 0.75 -33.91 -14.67
CA SER A 244 0.96 -34.64 -13.44
C SER A 244 2.43 -34.87 -13.09
N ILE A 245 2.84 -34.55 -11.86
CA ILE A 245 3.84 -35.33 -11.09
C ILE A 245 3.38 -35.39 -9.63
N ILE A 246 3.41 -36.61 -9.09
CA ILE A 246 2.86 -37.09 -7.81
C ILE A 246 3.75 -36.63 -6.64
N GLY A 247 3.12 -36.19 -5.54
CA GLY A 247 3.77 -36.01 -4.25
C GLY A 247 2.80 -35.60 -3.15
N ASN A 248 2.37 -36.56 -2.33
CA ASN A 248 1.39 -36.43 -1.23
C ASN A 248 1.73 -35.32 -0.21
N SER A 249 0.74 -34.46 0.11
CA SER A 249 0.51 -33.83 1.43
C SER A 249 -0.88 -33.16 1.48
N PRO A 250 -1.51 -33.02 2.67
CA PRO A 250 -2.98 -32.97 2.84
C PRO A 250 -3.62 -31.59 2.57
N PRO A 251 -4.97 -31.50 2.45
CA PRO A 251 -5.64 -30.35 1.85
C PRO A 251 -6.02 -29.30 2.91
N LEU A 252 -5.63 -28.04 2.70
CA LEU A 252 -6.25 -26.87 3.32
C LEU A 252 -6.11 -25.67 2.37
N GLY A 253 -7.24 -25.08 1.99
CA GLY A 253 -7.28 -23.78 1.33
C GLY A 253 -8.21 -23.73 0.13
N GLN A 254 -9.45 -23.31 0.36
CA GLN A 254 -10.33 -22.84 -0.71
C GLN A 254 -9.64 -21.67 -1.43
N ASN A 255 -9.62 -21.69 -2.77
CA ASN A 255 -9.23 -20.56 -3.61
C ASN A 255 -10.10 -19.35 -3.28
N MET A 256 -9.64 -18.45 -2.40
CA MET A 256 -10.32 -17.18 -2.15
C MET A 256 -9.92 -16.19 -3.24
N GLN A 257 -10.91 -15.76 -4.02
CA GLN A 257 -10.79 -14.56 -4.88
C GLN A 257 -10.34 -13.35 -4.03
N PRO A 258 -9.48 -12.46 -4.54
CA PRO A 258 -9.07 -11.27 -3.81
C PRO A 258 -10.29 -10.37 -3.53
N LEU A 259 -10.41 -9.87 -2.29
CA LEU A 259 -11.53 -9.01 -1.92
C LEU A 259 -11.45 -7.63 -2.55
N GLU A 260 -12.52 -7.24 -3.23
CA GLU A 260 -12.73 -5.88 -3.70
C GLU A 260 -13.43 -5.03 -2.63
N LEU A 261 -12.93 -3.80 -2.46
CA LEU A 261 -13.55 -2.78 -1.63
C LEU A 261 -14.41 -1.85 -2.49
N THR A 262 -15.67 -1.71 -2.05
CA THR A 262 -16.59 -0.70 -2.56
C THR A 262 -16.80 0.37 -1.50
N LEU A 263 -16.34 1.58 -1.77
CA LEU A 263 -16.65 2.72 -0.92
C LEU A 263 -18.07 3.18 -1.25
N ILE A 264 -18.92 3.39 -0.25
CA ILE A 264 -20.28 3.91 -0.44
C ILE A 264 -20.45 5.19 0.36
N VAL A 265 -20.74 6.29 -0.32
CA VAL A 265 -20.69 7.64 0.27
C VAL A 265 -21.76 8.53 -0.35
N ALA A 266 -22.44 9.31 0.50
CA ALA A 266 -23.22 10.46 0.07
C ALA A 266 -22.39 11.73 0.31
N ALA A 267 -22.24 12.58 -0.71
CA ALA A 267 -21.41 13.77 -0.62
C ALA A 267 -21.99 14.93 -1.44
N THR A 268 -21.76 16.16 -0.98
CA THR A 268 -22.08 17.37 -1.76
C THR A 268 -21.21 17.49 -3.00
N ARG A 269 -21.52 18.44 -3.90
CA ARG A 269 -20.66 18.77 -5.07
C ARG A 269 -19.20 19.06 -4.68
N ASN A 270 -18.99 19.64 -3.50
CA ASN A 270 -17.67 19.92 -2.95
C ASN A 270 -17.12 18.74 -2.12
N MET A 271 -17.63 17.53 -2.31
CA MET A 271 -17.25 16.31 -1.59
C MET A 271 -17.42 16.41 -0.07
N GLY A 272 -18.31 17.28 0.41
CA GLY A 272 -18.63 17.39 1.84
C GLY A 272 -19.52 16.24 2.30
N ILE A 273 -19.15 15.55 3.37
CA ILE A 273 -19.82 14.33 3.86
C ILE A 273 -20.32 14.45 5.31
N GLY A 274 -19.91 15.48 6.04
CA GLY A 274 -20.19 15.60 7.46
C GLY A 274 -20.09 17.03 7.95
N ALA A 275 -20.87 17.33 9.00
CA ALA A 275 -20.81 18.54 9.78
C ALA A 275 -21.13 18.20 11.24
N GLN A 276 -20.29 18.67 12.18
CA GLN A 276 -20.50 18.52 13.63
C GLN A 276 -20.76 17.06 14.07
N GLY A 277 -20.13 16.09 13.41
CA GLY A 277 -20.26 14.66 13.73
C GLY A 277 -21.50 13.96 13.18
N GLY A 278 -22.34 14.64 12.38
CA GLY A 278 -23.51 14.07 11.71
C GLY A 278 -23.55 14.34 10.21
N MET A 279 -24.60 13.86 9.55
CA MET A 279 -24.89 14.20 8.15
C MET A 279 -25.48 15.62 8.05
N PRO A 280 -24.98 16.49 7.15
CA PRO A 280 -25.46 17.86 7.00
C PRO A 280 -26.91 17.97 6.49
N TRP A 281 -27.35 16.98 5.71
CA TRP A 281 -28.70 16.90 5.16
C TRP A 281 -29.66 16.12 6.06
N LYS A 282 -30.94 16.49 6.02
CA LYS A 282 -32.02 15.81 6.74
C LYS A 282 -33.10 15.37 5.75
N GLY A 283 -33.76 14.26 6.04
CA GLY A 283 -34.95 13.83 5.30
C GLY A 283 -34.70 13.02 4.03
N LEU A 284 -33.45 12.63 3.71
CA LEU A 284 -33.15 11.78 2.55
C LEU A 284 -33.40 10.28 2.86
N ARG A 285 -34.67 9.91 3.07
CA ARG A 285 -35.05 8.54 3.46
C ARG A 285 -34.83 7.55 2.30
N LYS A 286 -35.09 7.95 1.06
CA LYS A 286 -34.87 7.09 -0.12
C LYS A 286 -33.39 6.79 -0.34
N GLU A 287 -32.52 7.76 -0.07
CA GLU A 287 -31.06 7.57 -0.08
C GLU A 287 -30.62 6.54 0.98
N MET A 288 -31.11 6.71 2.21
CA MET A 288 -30.82 5.77 3.30
C MET A 288 -31.34 4.35 3.00
N GLN A 289 -32.49 4.24 2.35
CA GLN A 289 -33.03 2.96 1.90
C GLN A 289 -32.19 2.34 0.77
N TYR A 290 -31.71 3.15 -0.18
CA TYR A 290 -30.76 2.72 -1.21
C TYR A 290 -29.49 2.17 -0.56
N PHE A 291 -28.86 2.92 0.36
CA PHE A 291 -27.71 2.45 1.14
C PHE A 291 -27.99 1.11 1.82
N ALA A 292 -29.14 0.97 2.50
CA ALA A 292 -29.50 -0.25 3.20
C ALA A 292 -29.67 -1.45 2.25
N ARG A 293 -30.35 -1.27 1.11
CA ARG A 293 -30.56 -2.34 0.14
C ARG A 293 -29.26 -2.75 -0.54
N VAL A 294 -28.49 -1.79 -1.05
CA VAL A 294 -27.23 -2.05 -1.75
C VAL A 294 -26.21 -2.74 -0.85
N THR A 295 -26.06 -2.29 0.40
CA THR A 295 -25.10 -2.92 1.32
C THR A 295 -25.56 -4.27 1.85
N THR A 296 -26.84 -4.62 1.74
CA THR A 296 -27.38 -5.92 2.20
C THR A 296 -27.50 -6.94 1.08
N ARG A 297 -27.79 -6.50 -0.15
CA ARG A 297 -28.02 -7.39 -1.30
C ARG A 297 -26.76 -8.16 -1.65
N LEU A 298 -26.87 -9.49 -1.66
CA LEU A 298 -25.79 -10.39 -2.02
C LEU A 298 -25.67 -10.53 -3.53
N PRO A 299 -24.43 -10.65 -4.07
CA PRO A 299 -24.20 -11.16 -5.41
C PRO A 299 -24.89 -12.53 -5.61
N PRO A 300 -25.42 -12.83 -6.81
CA PRO A 300 -26.03 -14.13 -7.14
C PRO A 300 -25.16 -15.35 -6.81
N GLN A 301 -23.84 -15.19 -6.92
CA GLN A 301 -22.81 -16.21 -6.69
C GLN A 301 -22.32 -16.31 -5.23
N SER A 302 -23.00 -15.68 -4.28
CA SER A 302 -22.57 -15.69 -2.87
C SER A 302 -22.79 -17.06 -2.23
N PRO A 303 -21.89 -17.51 -1.32
CA PRO A 303 -22.08 -18.75 -0.58
C PRO A 303 -23.41 -18.79 0.19
N PRO A 304 -24.02 -19.97 0.37
CA PRO A 304 -25.20 -20.11 1.22
C PRO A 304 -24.95 -19.58 2.63
N GLY A 305 -25.82 -18.68 3.11
CA GLY A 305 -25.69 -18.06 4.43
C GLY A 305 -24.67 -16.91 4.51
N ALA A 306 -24.06 -16.50 3.39
CA ALA A 306 -23.18 -15.34 3.36
C ALA A 306 -23.91 -14.04 3.70
N VAL A 307 -23.16 -13.05 4.20
CA VAL A 307 -23.59 -11.66 4.35
C VAL A 307 -22.54 -10.76 3.70
N ASN A 308 -22.91 -9.52 3.36
CA ASN A 308 -21.92 -8.50 3.04
C ASN A 308 -21.29 -7.94 4.32
N ALA A 309 -20.09 -7.36 4.21
CA ALA A 309 -19.45 -6.62 5.30
C ALA A 309 -19.60 -5.09 5.12
N VAL A 310 -19.75 -4.39 6.23
CA VAL A 310 -19.70 -2.92 6.31
C VAL A 310 -18.61 -2.51 7.30
N ILE A 311 -17.58 -1.82 6.79
CA ILE A 311 -16.44 -1.33 7.54
C ILE A 311 -16.61 0.15 7.81
N MET A 312 -16.47 0.54 9.07
CA MET A 312 -16.57 1.94 9.48
C MET A 312 -15.65 2.30 10.64
N GLY A 313 -15.37 3.59 10.80
CA GLY A 313 -14.60 4.11 11.92
C GLY A 313 -15.45 4.30 13.16
N ARG A 314 -14.82 4.34 14.34
CA ARG A 314 -15.48 4.53 15.64
C ARG A 314 -16.46 5.72 15.66
N LYS A 315 -16.05 6.89 15.16
CA LYS A 315 -16.93 8.09 15.15
C LYS A 315 -18.18 7.90 14.29
N THR A 316 -18.05 7.22 13.15
CA THR A 316 -19.20 6.88 12.29
C THR A 316 -20.13 5.91 13.01
N TRP A 317 -19.59 4.86 13.63
CA TRP A 317 -20.36 3.95 14.47
C TRP A 317 -21.14 4.67 15.59
N ASP A 318 -20.52 5.65 16.26
CA ASP A 318 -21.14 6.43 17.33
C ASP A 318 -22.24 7.38 16.83
N SER A 319 -22.15 7.83 15.58
CA SER A 319 -23.17 8.69 14.94
C SER A 319 -24.44 7.93 14.55
N ILE A 320 -24.37 6.60 14.38
CA ILE A 320 -25.54 5.78 14.03
C ILE A 320 -26.43 5.62 15.27
N PRO A 321 -27.73 5.98 15.20
CA PRO A 321 -28.61 5.86 16.36
C PRO A 321 -28.65 4.42 16.91
N PRO A 322 -28.64 4.23 18.25
CA PRO A 322 -28.55 2.91 18.87
C PRO A 322 -29.56 1.87 18.33
N LYS A 323 -30.79 2.29 18.02
CA LYS A 323 -31.83 1.41 17.46
C LYS A 323 -31.54 0.86 16.06
N PHE A 324 -30.59 1.44 15.35
CA PHE A 324 -30.21 1.08 13.99
C PHE A 324 -28.83 0.42 13.90
N ARG A 325 -28.07 0.31 15.00
CA ARG A 325 -26.79 -0.40 15.06
C ARG A 325 -26.88 -1.66 15.93
N PRO A 326 -26.23 -2.78 15.55
CA PRO A 326 -25.54 -3.02 14.29
C PRO A 326 -26.51 -2.99 13.09
N LEU A 327 -25.95 -2.66 11.92
CA LEU A 327 -26.71 -2.64 10.67
C LEU A 327 -27.16 -4.07 10.33
N LYS A 328 -28.45 -4.37 10.46
CA LYS A 328 -29.03 -5.72 10.28
C LYS A 328 -28.68 -6.31 8.91
N GLY A 329 -28.48 -7.63 8.86
CA GLY A 329 -28.20 -8.40 7.65
C GLY A 329 -26.77 -8.25 7.10
N ARG A 330 -25.85 -7.64 7.86
CA ARG A 330 -24.47 -7.35 7.44
C ARG A 330 -23.48 -7.65 8.57
N LEU A 331 -22.27 -8.06 8.20
CA LEU A 331 -21.14 -8.11 9.11
C LEU A 331 -20.66 -6.69 9.40
N ASN A 332 -20.88 -6.20 10.62
CA ASN A 332 -20.47 -4.85 11.01
C ASN A 332 -19.05 -4.88 11.59
N ILE A 333 -18.12 -4.14 10.99
CA ILE A 333 -16.74 -4.07 11.44
C ILE A 333 -16.40 -2.61 11.79
N VAL A 334 -15.97 -2.38 13.03
CA VAL A 334 -15.66 -1.06 13.58
C VAL A 334 -14.17 -0.94 13.85
N VAL A 335 -13.52 -0.04 13.13
CA VAL A 335 -12.09 0.27 13.30
C VAL A 335 -11.90 1.32 14.39
N SER A 336 -11.12 0.98 15.42
CA SER A 336 -10.76 1.87 16.53
C SER A 336 -9.36 1.56 17.06
N ARG A 337 -8.53 2.58 17.24
CA ARG A 337 -7.16 2.45 17.79
C ARG A 337 -7.09 1.87 19.22
N SER A 338 -8.22 1.88 19.94
CA SER A 338 -8.35 1.38 21.31
C SER A 338 -9.04 0.00 21.39
N ALA A 339 -9.17 -0.72 20.28
CA ALA A 339 -9.85 -2.02 20.27
C ALA A 339 -8.95 -3.11 20.88
N ALA A 340 -9.41 -3.77 21.94
CA ALA A 340 -8.82 -5.01 22.43
C ALA A 340 -9.17 -6.16 21.47
N SER A 341 -8.20 -7.04 21.19
CA SER A 341 -8.32 -8.13 20.20
C SER A 341 -9.15 -9.31 20.74
N ALA A 342 -10.44 -9.10 21.01
CA ALA A 342 -11.36 -10.18 21.33
C ALA A 342 -12.35 -10.39 20.16
N PRO A 343 -12.52 -11.63 19.66
CA PRO A 343 -13.57 -11.91 18.69
C PRO A 343 -14.95 -11.79 19.38
N PRO A 344 -15.96 -11.12 18.77
CA PRO A 344 -17.29 -11.11 19.34
C PRO A 344 -17.90 -12.51 19.30
N ALA A 345 -18.53 -12.92 20.41
CA ALA A 345 -19.17 -14.22 20.59
C ALA A 345 -20.55 -14.33 19.89
N SER A 346 -21.02 -13.26 19.23
CA SER A 346 -22.38 -13.13 18.69
C SER A 346 -22.45 -12.19 17.48
N THR A 347 -23.41 -12.43 16.58
CA THR A 347 -23.78 -11.57 15.44
C THR A 347 -24.53 -10.29 15.85
N GLN A 348 -24.86 -10.13 17.14
CA GLN A 348 -25.54 -8.95 17.68
C GLN A 348 -24.60 -7.80 18.05
N GLU A 349 -23.28 -8.02 18.01
CA GLU A 349 -22.26 -7.00 18.30
C GLU A 349 -21.35 -6.78 17.09
N PRO A 350 -20.83 -5.56 16.87
CA PRO A 350 -19.87 -5.33 15.82
C PRO A 350 -18.54 -6.04 16.13
N VAL A 351 -17.85 -6.50 15.10
CA VAL A 351 -16.44 -6.87 15.23
C VAL A 351 -15.63 -5.59 15.39
N ARG A 352 -14.83 -5.50 16.45
CA ARG A 352 -13.95 -4.35 16.69
C ARG A 352 -12.53 -4.74 16.34
N VAL A 353 -11.86 -3.90 15.54
CA VAL A 353 -10.49 -4.14 15.08
C VAL A 353 -9.65 -2.87 15.22
N ALA A 354 -8.34 -3.04 15.31
CA ALA A 354 -7.41 -1.93 15.50
C ALA A 354 -7.07 -1.19 14.20
N SER A 355 -7.22 -1.86 13.05
CA SER A 355 -6.85 -1.31 11.74
C SER A 355 -7.77 -1.77 10.61
N LEU A 356 -7.64 -1.13 9.44
CA LEU A 356 -8.39 -1.50 8.24
C LEU A 356 -7.93 -2.86 7.71
N GLU A 357 -6.64 -3.18 7.79
CA GLU A 357 -6.06 -4.46 7.38
C GLU A 357 -6.66 -5.62 8.18
N GLN A 358 -6.80 -5.45 9.50
CA GLN A 358 -7.51 -6.42 10.35
C GLN A 358 -8.98 -6.56 9.96
N ALA A 359 -9.65 -5.46 9.56
CA ALA A 359 -11.03 -5.53 9.08
C ALA A 359 -11.14 -6.41 7.82
N LEU A 360 -10.16 -6.30 6.90
CA LEU A 360 -10.11 -7.12 5.69
C LEU A 360 -9.83 -8.58 5.99
N GLN A 361 -8.94 -8.88 6.94
CA GLN A 361 -8.68 -10.25 7.39
C GLN A 361 -9.95 -10.90 7.99
N VAL A 362 -10.71 -10.14 8.80
CA VAL A 362 -12.00 -10.62 9.34
C VAL A 362 -12.99 -10.89 8.21
N ALA A 363 -13.08 -9.99 7.22
CA ALA A 363 -13.97 -10.18 6.07
C ALA A 363 -13.59 -11.43 5.25
N GLN A 364 -12.29 -11.67 5.05
CA GLN A 364 -11.75 -12.90 4.42
C GLN A 364 -12.19 -14.15 5.17
N GLN A 365 -11.91 -14.21 6.46
CA GLN A 365 -12.20 -15.38 7.30
C GLN A 365 -13.70 -15.70 7.40
N ARG A 366 -14.56 -14.71 7.18
CA ARG A 366 -16.02 -14.87 7.22
C ARG A 366 -16.64 -15.14 5.85
N ALA A 367 -15.83 -15.22 4.78
CA ALA A 367 -16.26 -15.51 3.41
C ALA A 367 -17.47 -14.65 2.97
N VAL A 368 -17.37 -13.34 3.20
CA VAL A 368 -18.45 -12.38 2.91
C VAL A 368 -18.67 -12.19 1.40
N GLY A 369 -19.89 -11.80 1.01
CA GLY A 369 -20.24 -11.56 -0.40
C GLY A 369 -19.51 -10.35 -1.01
N ARG A 370 -19.74 -9.16 -0.45
CA ARG A 370 -19.06 -7.89 -0.81
C ARG A 370 -18.59 -7.16 0.45
N VAL A 371 -17.54 -6.34 0.31
CA VAL A 371 -17.06 -5.46 1.37
C VAL A 371 -17.33 -4.01 1.02
N PHE A 372 -18.09 -3.35 1.89
CA PHE A 372 -18.40 -1.94 1.79
C PHE A 372 -17.62 -1.14 2.83
N VAL A 373 -16.96 -0.07 2.40
CA VAL A 373 -16.39 0.93 3.31
C VAL A 373 -17.34 2.12 3.34
N MET A 374 -17.85 2.45 4.53
CA MET A 374 -18.86 3.52 4.71
C MET A 374 -18.35 4.69 5.57
N GLY A 375 -17.02 4.82 5.68
CA GLY A 375 -16.35 5.97 6.27
C GLY A 375 -16.12 5.88 7.78
N GLY A 376 -15.80 6.96 8.49
CA GLY A 376 -15.71 8.35 8.01
C GLY A 376 -14.43 8.66 7.24
N ALA A 377 -14.12 9.96 7.09
CA ALA A 377 -13.06 10.47 6.22
C ALA A 377 -11.72 9.71 6.34
N GLN A 378 -11.24 9.44 7.56
CA GLN A 378 -9.99 8.70 7.79
C GLN A 378 -10.03 7.26 7.27
N ILE A 379 -11.19 6.59 7.38
CA ILE A 379 -11.35 5.22 6.87
C ILE A 379 -11.50 5.23 5.35
N TYR A 380 -12.17 6.24 4.78
CA TYR A 380 -12.19 6.41 3.33
C TYR A 380 -10.80 6.66 2.77
N ASP A 381 -10.01 7.52 3.42
CA ASP A 381 -8.63 7.85 3.02
C ASP A 381 -7.74 6.60 3.05
N ALA A 382 -7.78 5.86 4.17
CA ALA A 382 -7.07 4.60 4.29
C ALA A 382 -7.51 3.56 3.24
N ALA A 383 -8.82 3.43 2.99
CA ALA A 383 -9.32 2.50 2.00
C ALA A 383 -8.90 2.85 0.58
N LEU A 384 -8.96 4.14 0.20
CA LEU A 384 -8.56 4.61 -1.14
C LEU A 384 -7.07 4.40 -1.43
N ALA A 385 -6.24 4.36 -0.38
CA ALA A 385 -4.82 4.03 -0.51
C ALA A 385 -4.57 2.54 -0.83
N LEU A 386 -5.55 1.66 -0.61
CA LEU A 386 -5.41 0.23 -0.88
C LEU A 386 -5.66 -0.10 -2.37
N PRO A 387 -4.91 -1.06 -2.94
CA PRO A 387 -5.20 -1.59 -4.28
C PRO A 387 -6.61 -2.19 -4.39
N ALA A 388 -7.12 -2.76 -3.30
CA ALA A 388 -8.44 -3.35 -3.22
C ALA A 388 -9.59 -2.34 -3.42
N ALA A 389 -9.36 -1.02 -3.26
CA ALA A 389 -10.38 0.00 -3.54
C ALA A 389 -10.67 0.10 -5.04
N ARG A 390 -11.69 -0.65 -5.47
CA ARG A 390 -12.05 -0.79 -6.88
C ARG A 390 -13.18 0.13 -7.30
N ARG A 391 -14.09 0.45 -6.38
CA ARG A 391 -15.37 1.09 -6.68
C ARG A 391 -15.75 2.15 -5.65
N VAL A 392 -16.35 3.24 -6.13
CA VAL A 392 -17.05 4.23 -5.30
C VAL A 392 -18.49 4.33 -5.77
N LEU A 393 -19.43 4.04 -4.88
CA LEU A 393 -20.84 4.37 -5.05
C LEU A 393 -21.07 5.72 -4.40
N LEU A 394 -21.25 6.74 -5.24
CA LEU A 394 -21.43 8.11 -4.82
C LEU A 394 -22.90 8.50 -4.97
N THR A 395 -23.55 8.86 -3.86
CA THR A 395 -24.75 9.70 -3.92
C THR A 395 -24.30 11.17 -4.02
N SER A 396 -24.35 11.73 -5.22
CA SER A 396 -23.94 13.11 -5.51
C SER A 396 -25.07 14.08 -5.15
N ILE A 397 -24.94 14.77 -4.02
CA ILE A 397 -25.92 15.74 -3.51
C ILE A 397 -25.64 17.12 -4.11
N GLU A 398 -26.65 17.68 -4.79
CA GLU A 398 -26.49 18.94 -5.51
C GLU A 398 -26.61 20.17 -4.62
N ARG A 399 -27.35 20.06 -3.52
CA ARG A 399 -27.57 21.16 -2.59
C ARG A 399 -26.28 21.51 -1.84
N HIS A 400 -26.05 22.80 -1.63
CA HIS A 400 -24.96 23.29 -0.81
C HIS A 400 -25.25 23.11 0.68
N PHE A 401 -24.26 22.61 1.43
CA PHE A 401 -24.27 22.49 2.89
C PHE A 401 -22.88 22.85 3.43
N ASP A 402 -22.84 23.53 4.57
CA ASP A 402 -21.57 23.81 5.26
C ASP A 402 -21.06 22.50 5.89
N CYS A 403 -19.91 22.03 5.41
CA CYS A 403 -19.31 20.76 5.80
C CYS A 403 -17.96 21.03 6.46
N ASP A 404 -17.65 20.29 7.54
CA ASP A 404 -16.32 20.28 8.18
C ASP A 404 -15.52 19.01 7.83
N THR A 405 -16.18 18.03 7.24
CA THR A 405 -15.62 16.72 6.91
C THR A 405 -15.87 16.43 5.44
N PHE A 406 -14.82 16.01 4.73
CA PHE A 406 -14.84 15.81 3.27
C PHE A 406 -14.40 14.41 2.88
N PHE A 407 -14.96 13.90 1.79
CA PHE A 407 -14.49 12.69 1.11
C PHE A 407 -13.15 13.00 0.42
N PRO A 408 -12.10 12.19 0.62
CA PRO A 408 -10.74 12.54 0.23
C PRO A 408 -10.44 12.35 -1.28
N LEU A 409 -11.44 11.95 -2.07
CA LEU A 409 -11.31 11.78 -3.52
C LEU A 409 -12.23 12.74 -4.28
N ARG A 410 -11.67 13.52 -5.20
CA ARG A 410 -12.42 14.34 -6.15
C ARG A 410 -12.83 13.50 -7.36
N LEU A 411 -14.13 13.29 -7.52
CA LEU A 411 -14.74 12.57 -8.64
C LEU A 411 -15.41 13.59 -9.59
N GLY A 412 -15.00 13.59 -10.86
CA GLY A 412 -15.44 14.55 -11.89
C GLY A 412 -14.69 15.90 -11.86
N GLY A 413 -14.61 16.57 -13.02
CA GLY A 413 -13.91 17.86 -13.24
C GLY A 413 -12.63 17.76 -14.09
N ARG A 414 -12.10 18.90 -14.59
CA ARG A 414 -10.82 18.94 -15.34
C ARG A 414 -9.62 18.46 -14.52
N ASP A 415 -9.72 18.58 -13.19
CA ASP A 415 -8.74 18.11 -12.19
C ASP A 415 -9.20 16.84 -11.44
N GLY A 416 -10.32 16.23 -11.86
CA GLY A 416 -10.81 14.97 -11.28
C GLY A 416 -9.76 13.86 -11.47
N ALA A 417 -9.64 12.95 -10.49
CA ALA A 417 -8.63 11.91 -10.55
C ALA A 417 -8.78 11.09 -11.85
N GLN A 418 -7.83 11.25 -12.79
CA GLN A 418 -7.79 10.55 -14.10
C GLN A 418 -7.84 9.01 -13.99
N ALA A 419 -7.71 8.46 -12.79
CA ALA A 419 -7.77 7.05 -12.47
C ALA A 419 -9.20 6.55 -12.14
N TRP A 420 -10.25 7.38 -12.13
CA TRP A 420 -11.62 6.93 -11.84
C TRP A 420 -12.57 7.31 -12.96
N VAL A 421 -13.28 6.32 -13.51
CA VAL A 421 -14.27 6.51 -14.57
C VAL A 421 -15.67 6.31 -14.01
N ARG A 422 -16.54 7.26 -14.33
CA ARG A 422 -17.97 7.13 -14.09
C ARG A 422 -18.53 6.06 -15.00
N ARG A 423 -19.15 5.03 -14.42
CA ARG A 423 -19.86 3.98 -15.13
C ARG A 423 -21.25 4.45 -15.56
N SER A 424 -21.78 3.81 -16.58
CA SER A 424 -23.11 4.09 -17.10
C SER A 424 -24.19 3.73 -16.07
N ARG A 425 -25.39 4.31 -16.25
CA ARG A 425 -26.55 3.95 -15.44
C ARG A 425 -26.84 2.45 -15.50
N ALA A 426 -26.78 1.85 -16.69
CA ALA A 426 -27.05 0.43 -16.86
C ALA A 426 -26.11 -0.44 -16.03
N GLU A 427 -24.80 -0.14 -16.04
CA GLU A 427 -23.81 -0.84 -15.21
C GLU A 427 -24.05 -0.64 -13.71
N LEU A 428 -24.43 0.57 -13.28
CA LEU A 428 -24.79 0.83 -11.88
C LEU A 428 -26.00 -0.02 -11.45
N GLN A 429 -27.05 -0.07 -12.27
CA GLN A 429 -28.27 -0.84 -11.96
C GLN A 429 -27.98 -2.35 -11.94
N ASP A 430 -27.21 -2.85 -12.91
CA ASP A 430 -26.80 -4.26 -12.96
C ASP A 430 -25.99 -4.64 -11.71
N TRP A 431 -25.02 -3.80 -11.33
CA TRP A 431 -24.16 -4.09 -10.19
C TRP A 431 -24.89 -3.99 -8.83
N THR A 432 -25.76 -2.99 -8.66
CA THR A 432 -26.49 -2.74 -7.40
C THR A 432 -27.79 -3.54 -7.28
N GLY A 433 -28.38 -3.94 -8.40
CA GLY A 433 -29.74 -4.46 -8.47
C GLY A 433 -30.83 -3.42 -8.17
N GLU A 434 -30.50 -2.14 -8.15
CA GLU A 434 -31.43 -1.03 -7.90
C GLU A 434 -31.87 -0.37 -9.20
N GLU A 435 -33.12 0.09 -9.26
CA GLU A 435 -33.57 0.98 -10.32
C GLU A 435 -33.11 2.41 -10.02
N VAL A 436 -32.47 3.05 -11.00
CA VAL A 436 -31.91 4.39 -10.85
C VAL A 436 -32.56 5.34 -11.86
N VAL A 437 -33.18 6.40 -11.34
CA VAL A 437 -33.91 7.39 -12.16
C VAL A 437 -32.93 8.22 -12.99
N GLU A 438 -33.28 8.44 -14.26
CA GLU A 438 -32.50 9.31 -15.15
C GLU A 438 -32.52 10.76 -14.69
N GLY A 439 -31.35 11.41 -14.63
CA GLY A 439 -31.24 12.79 -14.18
C GLY A 439 -31.34 12.98 -12.66
N GLY A 440 -31.33 11.90 -11.87
CA GLY A 440 -31.36 11.94 -10.42
C GLY A 440 -32.78 12.03 -9.84
N GLN A 441 -32.86 12.25 -8.54
CA GLN A 441 -34.11 12.30 -7.79
C GLN A 441 -34.08 13.43 -6.76
N GLU A 442 -35.26 13.86 -6.32
CA GLU A 442 -35.41 14.92 -5.31
C GLU A 442 -36.15 14.39 -4.09
N GLU A 443 -35.64 14.73 -2.90
CA GLU A 443 -36.28 14.44 -1.63
C GLU A 443 -35.99 15.58 -0.64
N ALA A 444 -37.01 16.05 0.09
CA ALA A 444 -36.88 17.13 1.07
C ALA A 444 -36.17 18.40 0.52
N GLY A 445 -36.48 18.78 -0.73
CA GLY A 445 -35.88 19.94 -1.41
C GLY A 445 -34.38 19.78 -1.69
N THR A 446 -33.90 18.54 -1.82
CA THR A 446 -32.51 18.21 -2.11
C THR A 446 -32.47 17.24 -3.29
N ARG A 447 -31.93 17.69 -4.42
CA ARG A 447 -31.66 16.84 -5.58
C ARG A 447 -30.36 16.07 -5.39
N TYR A 448 -30.37 14.80 -5.76
CA TYR A 448 -29.19 13.95 -5.75
C TYR A 448 -29.23 12.89 -6.84
N GLU A 449 -28.07 12.39 -7.21
CA GLU A 449 -27.89 11.37 -8.23
C GLU A 449 -27.05 10.21 -7.69
N PHE A 450 -27.50 8.97 -7.92
CA PHE A 450 -26.68 7.79 -7.66
C PHE A 450 -25.69 7.58 -8.81
N GLN A 451 -24.42 7.44 -8.46
CA GLN A 451 -23.33 7.27 -9.40
C GLN A 451 -22.47 6.08 -8.99
N MET A 452 -21.96 5.35 -9.98
CA MET A 452 -20.90 4.37 -9.78
C MET A 452 -19.64 4.85 -10.48
N TRP A 453 -18.56 4.89 -9.73
CA TRP A 453 -17.23 5.19 -10.23
C TRP A 453 -16.34 3.97 -10.01
N GLU A 454 -15.52 3.67 -10.99
CA GLU A 454 -14.57 2.58 -10.92
C GLU A 454 -13.16 3.03 -11.23
N LYS A 455 -12.22 2.46 -10.49
CA LYS A 455 -10.80 2.71 -10.71
C LYS A 455 -10.37 2.08 -12.02
N ILE A 456 -9.74 2.86 -12.90
CA ILE A 456 -9.04 2.39 -14.09
C ILE A 456 -7.72 1.77 -13.59
N SER A 457 -7.72 0.45 -13.45
CA SER A 457 -6.59 -0.45 -13.11
C SER A 457 -5.49 0.15 -12.22
#